data_AF-A0A077AT33-F1
#
_entry.id   AF-A0A077AT33-F1
#
_cell.length_a   1.000
_cell.length_b   1.000
_cell.length_c   1.000
_cell.angle_alpha   90.00
_cell.angle_beta   90.00
_cell.angle_gamma   90.00
#
_symmetry.space_group_name_H-M   'P 1'
#
loop_
_entity.id
_entity.type
_entity.pdbx_description
1 polymer ?
#
loop_
_entity_poly.entity_id
_entity_poly.type
_entity_poly.pdbx_seq_one_letter_code
_entity_poly.pdbx_strand_id
1 'polypeptide(L)'
;MTKNEIFNQISDYLEEYFEIPRTSITLEAKLFEELDLDSIDAVDLIVKLQELAKKKISPTEFKQVRIVGDVVNKVHDLVHQE
;
A
#
# COMPACT_ATOMS: atom_id res chain seq x y z
N MET A 1 -3.72 7.47 12.81
CA MET A 1 -3.14 7.77 11.48
C MET A 1 -4.24 7.63 10.45
N THR A 2 -4.64 8.69 9.74
CA THR A 2 -5.85 8.61 8.88
C THR A 2 -5.58 7.84 7.58
N LYS A 3 -6.64 7.32 6.93
CA LYS A 3 -6.54 6.67 5.60
C LYS A 3 -5.84 7.58 4.58
N ASN A 4 -6.11 8.88 4.66
CA ASN A 4 -5.55 9.87 3.74
C ASN A 4 -4.04 10.04 3.92
N GLU A 5 -3.54 9.99 5.15
CA GLU A 5 -2.09 10.04 5.41
C GLU A 5 -1.38 8.78 4.97
N ILE A 6 -1.97 7.62 5.23
CA ILE A 6 -1.45 6.32 4.77
C ILE A 6 -1.39 6.31 3.23
N PHE A 7 -2.48 6.70 2.57
CA PHE A 7 -2.53 6.81 1.12
C PHE A 7 -1.48 7.79 0.59
N ASN A 8 -1.33 8.96 1.22
CA ASN A 8 -0.34 9.94 0.78
C ASN A 8 1.09 9.40 0.90
N GLN A 9 1.44 8.71 2.00
CA GLN A 9 2.76 8.10 2.13
C GLN A 9 2.99 6.96 1.13
N ILE A 10 1.99 6.11 0.92
CA ILE A 10 2.07 5.05 -0.09
C ILE A 10 2.24 5.67 -1.48
N SER A 11 1.48 6.71 -1.79
CA SER A 11 1.54 7.37 -3.09
C SER A 11 2.88 8.02 -3.33
N ASP A 12 3.44 8.67 -2.30
CA ASP A 12 4.79 9.23 -2.33
C ASP A 12 5.84 8.14 -2.57
N TYR A 13 5.71 7.01 -1.86
CA TYR A 13 6.59 5.87 -2.01
C TYR A 13 6.52 5.26 -3.42
N LEU A 14 5.31 5.07 -3.94
CA LEU A 14 5.05 4.58 -5.29
C LEU A 14 5.59 5.54 -6.36
N GLU A 15 5.49 6.85 -6.13
CA GLU A 15 6.04 7.87 -7.02
C GLU A 15 7.57 7.90 -7.01
N GLU A 16 8.19 7.83 -5.84
CA GLU A 16 9.64 8.01 -5.69
C GLU A 16 10.44 6.73 -5.96
N TYR A 17 9.92 5.57 -5.55
CA TYR A 17 10.62 4.28 -5.67
C TYR A 17 10.21 3.47 -6.90
N PHE A 18 8.96 3.60 -7.34
CA PHE A 18 8.42 2.87 -8.48
C PHE A 18 8.19 3.75 -9.71
N GLU A 19 8.52 5.04 -9.62
CA GLU A 19 8.36 6.01 -10.71
C GLU A 19 6.91 6.08 -11.24
N ILE A 20 5.93 5.77 -10.37
CA ILE A 20 4.52 5.75 -10.72
C ILE A 20 3.94 7.16 -10.52
N PRO A 21 3.33 7.77 -11.55
CA PRO A 21 2.74 9.09 -11.38
C PRO A 21 1.56 9.03 -10.42
N ARG A 22 1.51 9.98 -9.47
CA ARG A 22 0.41 10.14 -8.50
C ARG A 22 -0.97 10.22 -9.13
N THR A 23 -1.05 10.63 -10.40
CA THR A 23 -2.30 10.66 -11.18
C THR A 23 -2.84 9.27 -11.51
N SER A 24 -1.97 8.26 -11.62
CA SER A 24 -2.36 6.85 -11.81
C SER A 24 -2.64 6.15 -10.47
N ILE A 25 -2.09 6.66 -9.37
CA ILE A 25 -2.31 6.12 -8.04
C ILE A 25 -3.68 6.56 -7.54
N THR A 26 -4.68 5.71 -7.72
CA THR A 26 -6.04 5.92 -7.19
C THR A 26 -6.40 4.81 -6.21
N LEU A 27 -7.41 5.03 -5.37
CA LEU A 27 -7.88 3.97 -4.45
C LEU A 27 -8.41 2.74 -5.20
N GLU A 28 -8.87 2.92 -6.43
CA GLU A 28 -9.34 1.85 -7.31
C GLU A 28 -8.22 1.27 -8.19
N ALA A 29 -7.05 1.92 -8.22
CA ALA A 29 -5.93 1.50 -9.05
C ALA A 29 -5.44 0.12 -8.62
N LYS A 30 -5.32 -0.77 -9.60
CA LYS A 30 -4.85 -2.13 -9.38
C LYS A 30 -3.32 -2.17 -9.30
N LEU A 31 -2.80 -2.67 -8.19
CA LEU A 31 -1.36 -2.77 -7.92
C LEU A 31 -0.63 -3.56 -9.02
N PHE A 32 -1.15 -4.74 -9.37
CA PHE A 32 -0.51 -5.63 -10.33
C PHE A 32 -0.91 -5.39 -11.79
N GLU A 33 -2.11 -4.83 -12.05
CA GLU A 33 -2.62 -4.69 -13.43
C GLU A 33 -2.45 -3.27 -14.00
N GLU A 34 -2.51 -2.23 -13.17
CA GLU A 34 -2.42 -0.84 -13.62
C GLU A 34 -1.12 -0.17 -13.21
N LEU A 35 -0.63 -0.49 -12.01
CA LEU A 35 0.61 0.06 -11.48
C LEU A 35 1.84 -0.78 -11.85
N ASP A 36 1.64 -1.87 -12.60
CA ASP A 36 2.67 -2.80 -13.08
C ASP A 36 3.62 -3.27 -11.96
N LEU A 37 3.11 -3.44 -10.74
CA LEU A 37 3.94 -3.86 -9.61
C LEU A 37 4.24 -5.36 -9.70
N ASP A 38 5.52 -5.69 -9.60
CA ASP A 38 5.97 -7.08 -9.51
C ASP A 38 5.80 -7.65 -8.10
N SER A 39 6.00 -8.97 -7.99
CA SER A 39 5.98 -9.65 -6.68
C SER A 39 7.06 -9.13 -5.72
N ILE A 40 8.16 -8.57 -6.25
CA ILE A 40 9.24 -7.97 -5.46
C ILE A 40 8.81 -6.61 -4.90
N ASP A 41 8.22 -5.79 -5.76
CA ASP A 41 7.71 -4.46 -5.44
C ASP A 41 6.63 -4.50 -4.36
N ALA A 42 5.72 -5.46 -4.49
CA ALA A 42 4.71 -5.78 -3.49
C ALA A 42 5.34 -6.07 -2.12
N VAL A 43 6.41 -6.86 -2.05
CA VAL A 43 7.07 -7.21 -0.78
C VAL A 43 7.71 -5.97 -0.16
N ASP A 44 8.33 -5.12 -0.96
CA ASP A 44 8.99 -3.91 -0.49
C ASP A 44 7.98 -2.88 0.07
N LEU A 45 6.85 -2.71 -0.63
CA LEU A 45 5.71 -1.91 -0.15
C LEU A 45 5.20 -2.42 1.21
N ILE A 46 5.03 -3.73 1.38
CA ILE A 46 4.60 -4.32 2.66
C ILE A 46 5.59 -3.99 3.77
N VAL A 47 6.90 -4.16 3.52
CA VAL A 47 7.93 -3.88 4.53
C VAL A 47 7.82 -2.45 5.01
N LYS A 48 7.72 -1.49 4.08
CA LYS A 48 7.52 -0.07 4.40
C LYS A 48 6.25 0.17 5.23
N LEU A 49 5.14 -0.45 4.84
CA LEU A 49 3.87 -0.32 5.54
C LEU A 49 3.89 -0.89 6.96
N GLN A 50 4.58 -2.02 7.17
CA GLN A 50 4.76 -2.60 8.49
C GLN A 50 5.59 -1.69 9.40
N GLU A 51 6.63 -1.03 8.87
CA GLU A 51 7.41 -0.06 9.64
C GLU A 51 6.57 1.13 10.08
N LEU A 52 5.73 1.64 9.16
CA LEU A 52 4.82 2.77 9.42
C LEU A 52 3.73 2.40 10.44
N ALA A 53 3.07 1.25 10.24
CA ALA A 53 2.01 0.77 11.11
C ALA A 53 2.53 0.26 12.47
N LYS A 54 3.85 0.03 12.59
CA LYS A 54 4.50 -0.72 13.67
C LYS A 54 3.82 -2.06 14.00
N LYS A 55 3.12 -2.63 13.02
CA LYS A 55 2.43 -3.93 13.13
C LYS A 55 2.85 -4.82 11.96
N LYS A 56 2.84 -6.12 12.21
CA LYS A 56 3.13 -7.12 11.19
C LYS A 56 1.91 -7.30 10.29
N ILE A 57 2.12 -7.24 8.99
CA ILE A 57 1.14 -7.53 7.95
C ILE A 57 1.50 -8.90 7.41
N SER A 58 0.56 -9.84 7.46
CA SER A 58 0.84 -11.17 6.92
C SER A 58 0.88 -11.12 5.38
N PRO A 59 1.79 -11.85 4.72
CA PRO A 59 1.81 -11.93 3.26
C PRO A 59 0.49 -12.45 2.67
N THR A 60 -0.25 -13.27 3.42
CA THR A 60 -1.61 -13.72 3.04
C THR A 60 -2.62 -12.58 2.99
N GLU A 61 -2.53 -11.63 3.93
CA GLU A 61 -3.39 -10.44 3.93
C GLU A 61 -3.05 -9.53 2.75
N PHE A 62 -1.77 -9.41 2.42
CA PHE A 62 -1.38 -8.65 1.25
C PHE A 62 -1.75 -9.35 -0.06
N LYS A 63 -1.69 -10.68 -0.15
CA LYS A 63 -2.19 -11.40 -1.34
C LYS A 63 -3.69 -11.19 -1.60
N GLN A 64 -4.45 -10.76 -0.59
CA GLN A 64 -5.86 -10.40 -0.77
C GLN A 64 -6.04 -8.96 -1.30
N VAL A 65 -5.04 -8.09 -1.12
CA VAL A 65 -5.08 -6.74 -1.67
C VAL A 65 -4.90 -6.78 -3.19
N ARG A 66 -5.81 -6.14 -3.92
CA ARG A 66 -5.70 -6.02 -5.38
C ARG A 66 -5.55 -4.57 -5.83
N ILE A 67 -6.07 -3.64 -5.04
CA ILE A 67 -6.10 -2.22 -5.32
C ILE A 67 -5.46 -1.44 -4.18
N VAL A 68 -4.97 -0.23 -4.46
CA VAL A 68 -4.34 0.64 -3.45
C VAL A 68 -5.27 0.89 -2.26
N GLY A 69 -6.57 1.05 -2.51
CA GLY A 69 -7.56 1.23 -1.45
C GLY A 69 -7.63 0.07 -0.46
N ASP A 70 -7.37 -1.16 -0.91
CA ASP A 70 -7.39 -2.34 -0.03
C ASP A 70 -6.19 -2.30 0.93
N VAL A 71 -5.01 -1.94 0.41
CA VAL A 71 -3.80 -1.71 1.21
C VAL A 71 -4.00 -0.62 2.25
N VAL A 72 -4.51 0.54 1.84
CA VAL A 72 -4.77 1.68 2.74
C VAL A 72 -5.76 1.29 3.84
N ASN A 73 -6.86 0.61 3.47
CA ASN A 73 -7.86 0.15 4.45
C ASN A 73 -7.25 -0.84 5.44
N LYS A 74 -6.44 -1.79 4.96
CA LYS A 74 -5.82 -2.81 5.79
C LYS A 74 -4.84 -2.21 6.80
N VAL A 75 -3.96 -1.33 6.35
CA VAL A 75 -3.02 -0.61 7.22
C VAL A 75 -3.77 0.27 8.22
N HIS A 76 -4.80 0.97 7.78
CA HIS A 76 -5.64 1.78 8.65
C HIS A 76 -6.31 0.96 9.75
N ASP A 77 -6.86 -0.21 9.41
CA ASP A 77 -7.48 -1.13 10.35
C ASP A 77 -6.46 -1.63 11.37
N LEU A 78 -5.27 -2.02 10.92
CA LEU A 78 -4.18 -2.47 11.82
C LEU A 78 -3.75 -1.40 12.82
N VAL A 79 -3.67 -0.14 12.39
CA VAL A 79 -3.27 0.99 13.25
C VAL A 79 -4.39 1.38 14.23
N HIS A 80 -5.67 1.11 13.92
CA HIS A 80 -6.81 1.46 14.77
C HIS A 80 -7.45 0.29 15.52
N GLN A 81 -7.05 -0.95 15.25
CA GLN A 81 -7.40 -2.09 16.11
C GLN A 81 -6.60 -1.99 17.41
N GLU A 82 -7.25 -1.44 18.45
CA GLU A 82 -6.91 -1.59 19.87
C GLU A 82 -7.46 -2.90 20.44
#